data_AF-A0A350JG30-F1
#
_entry.id   AF-A0A350JG30-F1
#
_cell.length_a   1.000
_cell.length_b   1.000
_cell.length_c   1.000
_cell.angle_alpha   90.00
_cell.angle_beta   90.00
_cell.angle_gamma   90.00
#
_symmetry.space_group_name_H-M   'P 1'
#
loop_
_entity.id
_entity.type
_entity.pdbx_description
1 polymer ?
#
loop_
_entity_poly.entity_id
_entity_poly.type
_entity_poly.pdbx_seq_one_letter_code
_entity_poly.pdbx_strand_id
1 'polypeptide(L)' 'MVCEGKNGYIFDPTNVTDMAKCLLRVHAVGQDARDRMGQESQNLVESCSPENFGSGLISATQVLYDVVTDE' A
#
# COMPACT_ATOMS: atom_id res chain seq x y z
N MET A 1 1.28 -0.66 0.21
CA MET A 1 0.75 -0.35 -1.14
C MET A 1 1.60 0.72 -1.80
N VAL A 2 1.58 0.79 -3.14
CA VAL A 2 2.23 1.87 -3.91
C VAL A 2 1.15 2.67 -4.63
N CYS A 3 1.24 3.99 -4.50
CA CYS A 3 0.46 5.01 -5.19
C CYS A 3 1.43 5.80 -6.06
N GLU A 4 1.24 5.68 -7.39
CA GLU A 4 2.10 6.28 -8.41
C GLU A 4 2.36 7.77 -8.13
N GLY A 5 3.64 8.14 -8.04
CA GLY A 5 4.10 9.51 -7.82
C GLY A 5 3.89 10.06 -6.40
N LYS A 6 3.18 9.37 -5.51
CA LYS A 6 3.01 9.78 -4.11
C LYS A 6 4.06 9.17 -3.20
N ASN A 7 4.16 7.84 -3.20
CA ASN A 7 5.05 7.10 -2.31
C ASN A 7 5.95 6.12 -3.06
N GLY A 8 5.83 6.05 -4.39
CA GLY A 8 6.68 5.26 -5.26
C GLY A 8 6.25 5.35 -6.72
N TYR A 9 6.90 4.57 -7.57
CA TYR A 9 6.54 4.39 -8.97
C TYR A 9 6.44 2.88 -9.25
N ILE A 10 5.41 2.49 -9.99
CA ILE A 10 5.17 1.13 -10.44
C ILE A 10 5.95 0.91 -11.73
N PHE A 11 6.64 -0.21 -11.82
CA PHE A 11 7.39 -0.62 -13.00
C PHE A 11 7.22 -2.12 -13.25
N ASP A 12 7.44 -2.54 -14.50
CA ASP A 12 7.51 -3.96 -14.84
C ASP A 12 8.85 -4.56 -14.38
N PRO A 13 8.87 -5.54 -13.46
CA PRO A 13 10.11 -6.12 -12.95
C PRO A 13 10.90 -6.91 -14.00
N THR A 14 10.27 -7.28 -15.12
CA THR A 14 10.94 -7.95 -16.25
C THR A 14 11.52 -6.95 -17.26
N ASN A 15 11.16 -5.67 -17.14
CA ASN A 15 11.62 -4.60 -18.01
C ASN A 15 12.67 -3.74 -17.29
N VAL A 16 13.95 -4.09 -17.48
CA VAL A 16 15.08 -3.39 -16.84
C VAL A 16 15.12 -1.90 -17.19
N THR A 17 14.74 -1.51 -18.41
CA THR A 17 14.71 -0.10 -18.82
C THR A 17 13.64 0.69 -18.06
N ASP A 18 12.48 0.09 -17.82
CA ASP A 18 11.40 0.74 -17.07
C ASP A 18 11.77 0.92 -15.58
N MET A 19 12.33 -0.13 -14.97
CA MET A 19 12.89 -0.06 -13.63
C MET A 19 13.96 1.03 -13.50
N ALA A 20 14.90 1.10 -14.45
CA ALA A 20 15.95 2.13 -14.45
C ALA A 20 15.38 3.55 -14.53
N LYS A 21 14.33 3.78 -15.35
CA LYS A 21 13.64 5.08 -15.42
C LYS A 21 13.01 5.46 -14.07
N CYS A 22 12.40 4.51 -13.38
CA CYS A 22 11.81 4.75 -12.07
C CYS A 22 12.87 5.08 -11.01
N LEU A 23 14.00 4.36 -11.00
CA LEU A 23 15.11 4.66 -10.10
C LEU A 23 15.69 6.07 -10.34
N LEU A 24 15.87 6.46 -11.60
CA LEU A 24 16.33 7.81 -11.95
C LEU A 24 15.34 8.90 -11.52
N ARG A 25 14.03 8.66 -11.64
CA ARG A 25 13.00 9.58 -11.15
C ARG A 25 13.10 9.80 -9.64
N VAL A 26 13.22 8.72 -8.86
CA VAL A 26 13.38 8.81 -7.39
C VAL A 26 14.66 9.56 -7.01
N HIS A 27 15.75 9.34 -7.74
CA HIS A 27 16.98 10.10 -7.53
C HIS A 27 16.76 11.61 -7.80
N ALA A 28 16.01 11.96 -8.85
CA ALA A 28 15.87 13.34 -9.33
C ALA A 28 15.00 14.25 -8.43
N VAL A 29 14.05 13.72 -7.66
CA VAL A 29 13.09 14.53 -6.88
C VAL A 29 13.67 15.19 -5.61
N GLY A 30 14.92 14.87 -5.24
CA GLY A 30 15.60 15.47 -4.07
C GLY A 30 15.19 14.86 -2.72
N GLN A 31 15.89 15.25 -1.63
CA GLN A 31 15.72 14.62 -0.31
C GLN A 31 14.33 14.89 0.29
N ASP A 32 13.88 16.15 0.34
CA ASP A 32 12.58 16.51 0.93
C ASP A 32 11.42 15.78 0.26
N ALA A 33 11.48 15.58 -1.05
CA ALA A 33 10.46 14.82 -1.76
C ALA A 33 10.51 13.34 -1.38
N ARG A 34 11.71 12.74 -1.27
CA ARG A 34 11.87 11.36 -0.81
C ARG A 34 11.38 11.15 0.62
N ASP A 35 11.61 12.12 1.51
CA ASP A 35 11.12 12.06 2.89
C ASP A 35 9.60 12.07 2.92
N ARG A 36 8.96 12.94 2.11
CA ARG A 36 7.50 12.92 1.92
C ARG A 36 7.01 11.58 1.38
N MET A 37 7.67 11.01 0.37
CA MET A 37 7.32 9.68 -0.16
C MET A 37 7.41 8.59 0.93
N GLY A 38 8.40 8.69 1.82
CA GLY A 38 8.54 7.82 2.99
C GLY A 38 7.38 7.96 3.97
N GLN A 39 7.02 9.20 4.34
CA GLN A 39 5.89 9.47 5.24
C GLN A 39 4.56 8.97 4.65
N GLU A 40 4.30 9.21 3.36
CA GLU A 40 3.11 8.69 2.68
C GLU A 40 3.07 7.16 2.70
N SER A 41 4.23 6.50 2.54
CA SER A 41 4.31 5.03 2.67
C SER A 41 3.93 4.55 4.06
N GLN A 42 4.42 5.23 5.11
CA GLN A 42 4.11 4.89 6.50
C GLN A 42 2.62 5.05 6.80
N ASN A 43 2.02 6.17 6.39
CA ASN A 43 0.59 6.43 6.57
C ASN A 43 -0.27 5.37 5.86
N LEU A 44 0.13 4.92 4.66
CA LEU A 44 -0.61 3.91 3.91
C LEU A 44 -0.60 2.53 4.57
N VAL A 45 0.48 2.16 5.27
CA VAL A 45 0.59 0.85 5.91
C VAL A 45 0.22 0.86 7.39
N GLU A 46 -0.10 2.02 7.95
CA GLU A 46 -0.50 2.18 9.36
C GLU A 46 -1.66 1.25 9.74
N SER A 47 -2.62 1.07 8.84
CA SER A 47 -3.77 0.20 9.06
C SER A 47 -3.49 -1.27 8.74
N CYS A 48 -2.35 -1.61 8.16
CA CYS A 48 -1.96 -2.98 7.81
C CYS A 48 -1.33 -3.72 9.00
N SER A 49 -2.07 -3.85 10.10
CA SER A 49 -1.64 -4.61 11.27
C SER A 49 -2.29 -6.01 11.33
N PRO A 50 -1.63 -7.00 11.96
CA PRO A 50 -2.26 -8.30 12.23
C PRO A 50 -3.58 -8.18 13.00
N GLU A 51 -3.69 -7.22 13.91
CA GLU A 51 -4.88 -6.95 14.71
C GLU A 51 -6.04 -6.47 13.85
N ASN A 52 -5.79 -5.52 12.94
CA ASN A 52 -6.81 -5.01 12.01
C ASN A 52 -7.25 -6.11 11.04
N PHE A 53 -6.31 -6.94 10.57
CA PHE A 53 -6.62 -8.08 9.72
C PHE A 53 -7.51 -9.10 10.44
N GLY A 54 -7.13 -9.52 11.65
CA GLY A 54 -7.90 -10.48 12.44
C GLY A 54 -9.28 -9.95 12.83
N SER A 55 -9.36 -8.69 13.25
CA SER A 55 -10.62 -8.01 13.56
C SER A 55 -11.55 -7.99 12.34
N GLY A 56 -11.03 -7.62 11.17
CA GLY A 56 -11.78 -7.62 9.91
C GLY A 56 -12.32 -9.01 9.53
N LEU A 57 -11.53 -10.07 9.72
CA LEU A 57 -11.99 -11.44 9.49
C LEU A 57 -13.15 -11.83 10.41
N ILE A 58 -13.04 -11.53 11.71
CA ILE A 58 -14.10 -11.83 12.69
C ILE A 58 -15.37 -11.06 12.33
N SER A 59 -15.26 -9.76 12.05
CA SER A 59 -16.41 -8.93 11.64
C SER A 59 -17.10 -9.49 10.39
N ALA A 60 -16.34 -9.93 9.38
CA ALA A 60 -16.91 -10.54 8.18
C ALA A 60 -17.65 -11.85 8.49
N THR A 61 -17.11 -12.70 9.36
CA THR A 61 -17.78 -13.95 9.76
C THR A 61 -19.06 -13.70 10.56
N GLN A 62 -19.08 -12.66 11.41
CA GLN A 62 -20.27 -12.31 12.18
C GLN A 62 -21.42 -11.85 11.27
N VAL A 63 -21.13 -10.98 10.29
CA VAL A 63 -22.13 -10.53 9.31
C VAL A 63 -22.74 -11.72 8.56
N LEU A 64 -21.91 -12.68 8.15
CA LEU A 64 -22.40 -13.90 7.49
C LEU A 64 -23.26 -14.76 8.41
N TYR A 65 -22.87 -14.92 9.67
CA TYR A 65 -23.65 -15.67 10.65
C TYR A 65 -25.02 -15.03 10.86
N ASP A 66 -25.06 -13.72 11.10
CA ASP A 66 -26.30 -12.98 11.35
C ASP A 66 -27.25 -13.09 10.16
N VAL A 67 -26.74 -12.95 8.93
CA VAL A 67 -27.54 -13.13 7.69
C VAL A 67 -28.12 -14.54 7.57
N VAL A 68 -27.38 -15.57 7.98
CA VAL A 68 -27.84 -16.97 7.90
C VAL A 68 -28.83 -17.34 9.01
N THR A 69 -28.78 -16.65 10.15
CA THR A 69 -29.64 -16.95 11.31
C THR A 69 -30.88 -16.07 11.43
N ASP A 70 -30.95 -14.95 10.70
CA ASP A 70 -32.15 -14.09 10.58
C ASP A 70 -33.09 -14.51 9.42
N GLU A 71 -32.80 -15.61 8.70
CA GLU A 71 -33.74 -16.34 7.81
C GLU A 71 -34.44 -17.51 8.54
#